data_AF-A0A3C0YNE1-F1
#
_entry.id   AF-A0A3C0YNE1-F1
#
_cell.length_a   1.000
_cell.length_b   1.000
_cell.length_c   1.000
_cell.angle_alpha   90.00
_cell.angle_beta   90.00
_cell.angle_gamma   90.00
#
_symmetry.space_group_name_H-M   'P 1'
#
loop_
_entity.id
_entity.type
_entity.pdbx_description
1 polymer ?
#
loop_
_entity_poly.entity_id
_entity_poly.type
_entity_poly.pdbx_seq_one_letter_code
_entity_poly.pdbx_strand_id
1 'polypeptide(L)'
;MYQYDNIDQTIVNERVAQFRDQTSRYLNGKLTDDEFRPLRLQNGLYIQRHAPMLRIAIPYGLLSSKQLRKLADISDRFDRGYGHFSTRQNL
;
A
#
# COMPACT_ATOMS: atom_id res chain seq x y z
N MET A 1 5.20 -15.91 -13.61
CA MET A 1 4.66 -14.97 -12.60
C MET A 1 3.92 -15.79 -11.57
N TYR A 2 4.11 -15.52 -10.28
CA TYR A 2 3.40 -16.25 -9.22
C TYR A 2 1.89 -16.10 -9.41
N GLN A 3 1.16 -17.21 -9.35
CA GLN A 3 -0.30 -17.21 -9.42
C GLN A 3 -0.83 -17.29 -8.00
N TYR A 4 -1.59 -16.27 -7.61
CA TYR A 4 -2.23 -16.22 -6.31
C TYR A 4 -3.32 -17.29 -6.22
N ASP A 5 -3.32 -18.02 -5.12
CA ASP A 5 -4.38 -18.96 -4.80
C ASP A 5 -5.41 -18.34 -3.83
N ASN A 6 -6.35 -19.18 -3.38
CA ASN A 6 -7.39 -18.74 -2.45
C ASN A 6 -6.84 -18.40 -1.06
N ILE A 7 -5.77 -19.07 -0.63
CA ILE A 7 -5.11 -18.81 0.65
C ILE A 7 -4.42 -17.45 0.58
N ASP A 8 -3.67 -17.17 -0.48
CA ASP A 8 -3.02 -15.88 -0.69
C ASP A 8 -4.04 -14.73 -0.70
N GLN A 9 -5.15 -14.92 -1.41
CA GLN A 9 -6.21 -13.91 -1.48
C GLN A 9 -6.85 -13.68 -0.10
N THR A 10 -7.01 -14.74 0.69
CA THR A 10 -7.54 -14.64 2.06
C THR A 10 -6.58 -13.84 2.94
N ILE A 11 -5.28 -14.15 2.90
CA ILE A 11 -4.25 -13.42 3.67
C ILE A 11 -4.24 -11.93 3.30
N VAL A 12 -4.34 -11.61 2.01
CA VAL A 12 -4.40 -10.21 1.54
C VAL A 12 -5.66 -9.52 2.08
N ASN A 13 -6.82 -10.17 2.01
CA ASN A 13 -8.08 -9.60 2.49
C ASN A 13 -8.06 -9.34 4.00
N GLU A 14 -7.52 -10.27 4.79
CA GLU A 14 -7.37 -10.13 6.23
C GLU A 14 -6.44 -8.96 6.59
N ARG A 15 -5.30 -8.83 5.90
CA ARG A 15 -4.40 -7.70 6.07
C ARG A 15 -5.07 -6.36 5.74
N VAL A 16 -5.85 -6.30 4.66
CA VAL A 16 -6.60 -5.10 4.28
C VAL A 16 -7.62 -4.75 5.36
N ALA A 17 -8.37 -5.74 5.87
CA ALA A 17 -9.34 -5.52 6.94
C ALA A 17 -8.68 -5.02 8.23
N GLN A 18 -7.56 -5.63 8.61
CA GLN A 18 -6.77 -5.24 9.78
C GLN A 18 -6.28 -3.79 9.67
N PHE A 19 -5.64 -3.43 8.55
CA PHE A 19 -5.09 -2.09 8.38
C PHE A 19 -6.19 -1.02 8.28
N ARG A 20 -7.36 -1.36 7.72
CA ARG A 20 -8.54 -0.49 7.71
C ARG A 20 -9.03 -0.18 9.11
N ASP A 21 -9.13 -1.18 10.00
CA ASP A 21 -9.52 -0.96 11.40
C ASP A 21 -8.51 -0.07 12.13
N GLN A 22 -7.22 -0.39 12.00
CA GLN A 22 -6.13 0.41 12.60
C GLN A 22 -6.18 1.87 12.13
N THR A 23 -6.39 2.10 10.84
CA THR A 23 -6.53 3.45 10.28
C THR A 23 -7.77 4.15 10.80
N SER A 24 -8.91 3.46 10.88
CA SER A 24 -10.14 4.01 11.46
C SER A 24 -9.95 4.43 12.92
N ARG A 25 -9.27 3.61 13.73
CA ARG A 25 -8.96 3.93 15.12
C ARG A 25 -8.05 5.15 15.25
N TYR A 26 -7.03 5.27 14.39
CA TYR A 26 -6.18 6.46 14.33
C TYR A 26 -6.96 7.72 13.97
N LEU A 27 -7.79 7.67 12.91
CA LEU A 27 -8.60 8.81 12.47
C LEU A 27 -9.63 9.24 13.54
N ASN A 28 -10.10 8.30 14.36
CA ASN A 28 -11.01 8.55 15.48
C ASN A 28 -10.29 8.91 16.80
N GLY A 29 -8.97 9.11 16.78
CA GLY A 29 -8.16 9.48 17.96
C GLY A 29 -7.98 8.36 19.01
N LYS A 30 -8.36 7.12 18.69
CA LYS A 30 -8.18 5.93 19.55
C LYS A 30 -6.80 5.28 19.44
N LEU A 31 -5.99 5.73 18.49
CA LEU A 31 -4.57 5.40 18.38
C LEU A 31 -3.80 6.71 18.27
N THR A 32 -2.73 6.84 19.04
CA THR A 32 -1.80 7.96 18.95
C THR A 32 -0.95 7.86 17.67
N ASP A 33 -0.27 8.95 17.27
CA ASP A 33 0.64 8.92 16.12
C ASP A 33 1.78 7.91 16.32
N ASP A 34 2.35 7.84 17.53
CA ASP A 34 3.45 6.94 17.84
C ASP A 34 3.02 5.46 17.77
N GLU A 35 1.80 5.13 18.19
CA GLU A 35 1.23 3.78 18.05
C GLU A 35 0.88 3.45 16.59
N PHE A 36 0.39 4.43 15.82
CA PHE A 36 0.03 4.22 14.42
C PHE A 36 1.25 4.14 13.50
N ARG A 37 2.34 4.83 13.86
CA ARG A 37 3.59 4.91 13.08
C ARG A 37 4.11 3.53 12.63
N PRO A 38 4.36 2.53 13.50
CA PRO A 38 4.83 1.22 13.05
C PRO A 38 3.81 0.52 12.13
N LEU A 39 2.51 0.67 12.39
CA LEU A 39 1.44 0.02 11.62
C LEU A 39 1.39 0.54 10.18
N ARG A 40 1.44 1.86 9.99
CA ARG A 40 1.44 2.48 8.66
C ARG A 40 2.74 2.20 7.90
N LEU A 41 3.89 2.19 8.59
CA LEU A 41 5.18 1.93 7.96
C LEU A 41 5.30 0.48 7.46
N GLN A 42 4.76 -0.49 8.21
CA GLN A 42 4.68 -1.90 7.76
C GLN A 42 3.79 -2.06 6.52
N ASN A 43 2.79 -1.20 6.35
CA ASN A 43 1.90 -1.17 5.18
C ASN A 43 2.39 -0.21 4.08
N GLY A 44 3.63 0.28 4.16
CA GLY A 44 4.23 1.11 3.13
C GLY A 44 3.74 2.56 3.08
N LEU A 45 2.98 3.03 4.09
CA LEU A 45 2.46 4.39 4.16
C LEU A 45 3.39 5.31 4.97
N TYR A 46 4.07 6.19 4.24
CA TYR A 46 5.00 7.18 4.77
C TYR A 46 4.37 8.56 4.74
N ILE A 47 4.20 9.21 5.89
CA ILE A 47 3.78 10.61 5.93
C ILE A 47 5.02 11.49 5.71
N GLN A 48 5.11 12.15 4.56
CA GLN A 48 6.14 13.15 4.29
C GLN A 48 5.64 14.55 4.65
N ARG A 49 6.53 15.54 4.61
CA ARG A 49 6.23 16.94 4.98
C ARG A 49 5.03 17.53 4.22
N HIS A 50 4.85 17.16 2.96
CA HIS A 50 3.84 17.76 2.08
C HIS A 50 2.67 16.84 1.75
N ALA A 51 2.87 15.52 1.79
CA ALA A 51 1.85 14.53 1.47
C ALA A 51 2.27 13.14 1.97
N PRO A 52 1.32 12.22 2.18
CA PRO A 52 1.65 10.81 2.32
C PRO A 52 2.18 10.23 1.01
N MET A 53 3.08 9.25 1.13
CA MET A 53 3.61 8.42 0.05
C MET A 53 3.32 6.97 0.37
N LEU A 54 2.71 6.26 -0.58
CA LEU A 54 2.46 4.82 -0.49
C LEU A 54 3.48 4.08 -1.34
N ARG A 55 4.31 3.26 -0.70
CA ARG A 55 5.25 2.36 -1.38
C ARG A 55 4.58 1.03 -1.66
N ILE A 56 4.58 0.61 -2.91
CA ILE A 56 4.00 -0.65 -3.37
C ILE A 56 5.10 -1.65 -3.62
N ALA A 57 5.08 -2.75 -2.86
CA ALA A 57 6.04 -3.83 -3.03
C ALA A 57 5.81 -4.57 -4.36
N ILE A 58 6.86 -4.72 -5.15
CA ILE A 58 6.83 -5.49 -6.41
C ILE A 58 7.83 -6.64 -6.28
N PRO A 59 7.36 -7.89 -6.03
CA PRO A 59 8.24 -9.03 -5.89
C PRO A 59 9.13 -9.21 -7.13
N TYR A 60 10.45 -9.21 -6.89
CA TYR A 60 11.48 -9.35 -7.93
C TYR A 60 11.41 -8.30 -9.06
N GLY A 61 10.69 -7.18 -8.85
CA GLY A 61 10.47 -6.18 -9.90
C GLY A 61 9.60 -6.67 -11.07
N LEU A 62 8.90 -7.80 -10.93
CA LEU A 62 8.12 -8.40 -12.01
C LEU A 62 6.66 -7.94 -11.98
N LEU A 63 6.20 -7.31 -13.07
CA LEU A 63 4.83 -6.88 -13.28
C LEU A 63 4.28 -7.35 -14.62
N SER A 64 3.02 -7.77 -14.64
CA SER A 64 2.24 -7.91 -15.87
C SER A 64 1.74 -6.56 -16.35
N SER A 65 1.44 -6.46 -17.65
CA SER A 65 0.75 -5.29 -18.20
C SER A 65 -0.58 -5.01 -17.50
N LYS A 66 -1.31 -6.06 -17.06
CA LYS A 66 -2.56 -5.93 -16.28
C LYS A 66 -2.31 -5.29 -14.91
N GLN A 67 -1.29 -5.72 -14.18
CA GLN A 67 -0.93 -5.12 -12.89
C GLN A 67 -0.46 -3.68 -13.05
N LEU A 68 0.37 -3.38 -14.06
CA LEU A 68 0.82 -2.00 -14.31
C LEU A 68 -0.35 -1.07 -14.64
N ARG A 69 -1.31 -1.50 -15.47
CA ARG A 69 -2.55 -0.73 -15.72
C ARG A 69 -3.36 -0.51 -14.45
N LYS A 70 -3.38 -1.49 -13.54
CA LYS A 70 -4.08 -1.32 -12.25
C LYS A 70 -3.37 -0.30 -11.35
N LEU A 71 -2.04 -0.26 -11.36
CA LEU A 71 -1.27 0.76 -10.65
C LEU A 71 -1.53 2.16 -11.21
N ALA A 72 -1.63 2.30 -12.55
CA ALA A 72 -2.01 3.55 -13.19
C ALA A 72 -3.43 4.01 -12.78
N ASP A 73 -4.42 3.12 -12.78
CA ASP A 73 -5.78 3.43 -12.29
C ASP A 73 -5.78 3.91 -10.84
N ILE A 74 -4.90 3.36 -9.99
CA ILE A 74 -4.76 3.80 -8.60
C ILE A 74 -4.16 5.22 -8.55
N SER A 75 -3.08 5.49 -9.29
CA SER A 75 -2.45 6.82 -9.30
C SER A 75 -3.36 7.89 -9.88
N ASP A 76 -4.19 7.56 -10.89
CA ASP A 76 -5.12 8.52 -11.50
C ASP A 76 -6.29 8.86 -10.57
N ARG A 77 -6.75 7.90 -9.78
CA ARG A 77 -7.92 8.06 -8.90
C ARG A 77 -7.59 8.65 -7.54
N PHE A 78 -6.43 8.31 -6.98
CA PHE A 78 -6.09 8.61 -5.59
C PHE A 78 -4.84 9.47 -5.44
N ASP A 79 -4.13 9.75 -6.53
CA ASP A 79 -2.96 10.61 -6.57
C ASP A 79 -3.03 11.55 -7.78
N ARG A 80 -1.88 12.04 -8.26
CA ARG A 80 -1.75 13.02 -9.34
C ARG A 80 -1.43 12.41 -10.71
N GLY A 81 -1.73 11.13 -10.90
CA GLY A 81 -1.50 10.43 -12.17
C GLY A 81 -0.03 10.12 -12.50
N TYR A 82 0.85 10.06 -11.49
CA TYR A 82 2.23 9.59 -11.66
C TYR A 82 2.63 8.63 -10.54
N GLY A 83 3.66 7.82 -10.81
CA GLY A 83 4.31 6.95 -9.83
C GLY A 83 5.82 6.91 -10.08
N HIS A 84 6.60 6.53 -9.06
CA HIS A 84 8.06 6.55 -9.13
C HIS A 84 8.64 5.19 -8.79
N PHE A 85 9.30 4.56 -9.77
CA PHE A 85 10.04 3.34 -9.48
C PHE A 85 11.32 3.64 -8.69
N SER A 86 11.40 3.07 -7.50
CA SER A 86 12.61 3.12 -6.67
C SER A 86 13.72 2.25 -7.26
N THR A 87 14.97 2.49 -6.81
CA THR A 87 16.13 1.63 -7.12
C THR A 87 15.99 0.19 -6.63
N ARG A 88 15.01 -0.08 -5.76
CA ARG A 88 14.64 -1.43 -5.28
C ARG A 88 13.47 -2.03 -6.07
N GLN A 89 13.14 -1.45 -7.22
CA GLN A 89 12.10 -1.92 -8.16
C GLN A 89 10.67 -1.91 -7.59
N ASN A 90 10.44 -1.20 -6.48
CA ASN A 90 9.09 -0.89 -5.97
C ASN A 90 8.54 0.38 -6.63
N LEU A 91 7.21 0.55 -6.62
CA LEU A 91 6.53 1.78 -7.05
C LEU A 91 6.19 2.69 -5.86
#